data_AF-A0AB32TT00-F1
#
_entry.id   AF-A0AB32TT00-F1
#
_cell.length_a   1.000
_cell.length_b   1.000
_cell.length_c   1.000
_cell.angle_alpha   90.00
_cell.angle_beta   90.00
_cell.angle_gamma   90.00
#
_symmetry.space_group_name_H-M   'P 1'
#
loop_
_entity.id
_entity.type
_entity.pdbx_description
1 polymer ?
#
loop_
_entity_poly.entity_id
_entity_poly.type
_entity_poly.pdbx_seq_one_letter_code
_entity_poly.pdbx_strand_id
1 'polypeptide(L)'
;MAFIKKESEDVKIEETFTVKHEDLQKQTDLIKENEESKEEKHHVKIEEKTHLQTDGSLKRRDKNCFTCSQCGKSLATKGTLKIHRMIHTGEKPFTCTQCRKSFSQSSNLNLHMRIHNGEKPFTCTQCGKSFNQSSNFKKHMRIHTGEKPFTCTQCGKCFRQSSSFNLHLRVHTGKKPNNACSNSSVNAASVWDKF
;
A
#
# COMPACT_ATOMS: atom_id res chain seq x y z
N MET A 1 29.21 -77.49 -20.60
CA MET A 1 29.94 -76.85 -21.72
C MET A 1 30.17 -75.40 -21.36
N ALA A 2 31.44 -74.99 -21.32
CA ALA A 2 31.89 -73.62 -21.13
C ALA A 2 32.23 -73.00 -22.49
N PHE A 3 31.93 -71.71 -22.69
CA PHE A 3 32.61 -70.73 -23.58
C PHE A 3 32.00 -69.35 -23.20
N ILE A 4 32.64 -68.44 -22.47
CA ILE A 4 33.87 -67.65 -22.68
C ILE A 4 33.64 -66.33 -23.48
N LYS A 5 33.74 -65.22 -22.70
CA LYS A 5 34.35 -63.90 -22.95
C LYS A 5 33.85 -62.94 -24.04
N LYS A 6 33.48 -61.72 -23.64
CA LYS A 6 34.33 -60.49 -23.56
C LYS A 6 33.48 -59.34 -22.99
N GLU A 7 33.76 -58.75 -21.83
CA GLU A 7 34.80 -57.75 -21.46
C GLU A 7 34.71 -56.38 -22.16
N SER A 8 35.05 -55.35 -21.35
CA SER A 8 35.22 -53.90 -21.56
C SER A 8 33.93 -53.05 -21.54
N GLU A 9 33.76 -52.02 -20.70
CA GLU A 9 34.73 -51.26 -19.92
C GLU A 9 34.03 -50.37 -18.87
N ASP A 10 34.80 -50.00 -17.87
CA ASP A 10 34.48 -49.35 -16.61
C ASP A 10 33.89 -47.93 -16.69
N VAL A 11 33.04 -47.57 -15.72
CA VAL A 11 33.25 -46.37 -14.87
C VAL A 11 32.66 -46.64 -13.47
N LYS A 12 33.54 -46.93 -12.51
CA LYS A 12 33.30 -46.70 -11.07
C LYS A 12 33.40 -45.20 -10.81
N ILE A 13 32.39 -44.61 -10.18
CA ILE A 13 32.60 -43.52 -9.21
C ILE A 13 31.56 -43.68 -8.08
N GLU A 14 31.81 -44.66 -7.21
CA GLU A 14 31.41 -44.56 -5.80
C GLU A 14 32.54 -43.78 -5.13
N GLU A 15 32.34 -42.50 -4.82
CA GLU A 15 33.02 -41.83 -3.71
C GLU A 15 32.42 -40.45 -3.45
N THR A 16 31.92 -40.28 -2.23
CA THR A 16 31.80 -39.01 -1.50
C THR A 16 30.72 -38.02 -1.97
N PHE A 17 29.69 -37.81 -1.15
CA PHE A 17 29.41 -36.50 -0.50
C PHE A 17 28.15 -36.59 0.39
N THR A 18 28.18 -37.39 1.45
CA THR A 18 27.39 -37.07 2.65
C THR A 18 28.02 -35.85 3.31
N VAL A 19 27.71 -34.66 2.80
CA VAL A 19 28.11 -33.38 3.41
C VAL A 19 26.89 -32.46 3.45
N LYS A 20 26.32 -32.44 4.66
CA LYS A 20 25.72 -31.28 5.34
C LYS A 20 24.40 -30.73 4.79
N HIS A 21 23.33 -31.46 5.09
CA HIS A 21 22.00 -30.90 5.39
C HIS A 21 22.03 -29.88 6.55
N GLU A 22 23.18 -29.66 7.19
CA GLU A 22 23.42 -28.66 8.25
C GLU A 22 23.86 -27.29 7.72
N ASP A 23 24.26 -27.16 6.45
CA ASP A 23 24.72 -25.88 5.89
C ASP A 23 23.60 -25.08 5.19
N LEU A 24 22.50 -25.72 4.78
CA LEU A 24 21.35 -25.02 4.20
C LEU A 24 20.43 -24.38 5.27
N GLN A 25 20.41 -24.95 6.48
CA GLN A 25 19.67 -24.39 7.62
C GLN A 25 20.35 -23.12 8.18
N LYS A 26 21.69 -23.10 8.23
CA LYS A 26 22.47 -21.92 8.69
C LYS A 26 22.33 -20.72 7.74
N GLN A 27 22.15 -20.98 6.44
CA GLN A 27 21.95 -19.91 5.46
C GLN A 27 20.54 -19.27 5.58
N THR A 28 19.54 -20.01 6.08
CA THR A 28 18.19 -19.47 6.33
C THR A 28 18.06 -18.68 7.63
N ASP A 29 18.92 -18.92 8.62
CA ASP A 29 18.85 -18.22 9.91
C ASP A 29 19.57 -16.85 9.87
N LEU A 30 20.62 -16.69 9.06
CA LEU A 30 21.29 -15.39 8.81
C LEU A 30 20.43 -14.39 8.01
N ILE A 31 19.39 -14.85 7.32
CA ILE A 31 18.45 -14.00 6.57
C ILE A 31 17.34 -13.47 7.50
N LYS A 32 16.89 -14.26 8.48
CA LYS A 32 15.86 -13.85 9.45
C LYS A 32 16.36 -12.80 10.44
N GLU A 33 17.59 -12.93 10.93
CA GLU A 33 18.20 -11.93 11.84
C GLU A 33 18.44 -10.56 11.16
N ASN A 34 18.60 -10.53 9.83
CA ASN A 34 18.80 -9.30 9.05
C ASN A 34 17.48 -8.60 8.64
N GLU A 35 16.33 -9.26 8.75
CA GLU A 35 15.01 -8.66 8.51
C GLU A 35 14.37 -8.16 9.83
N GLU A 36 14.55 -8.86 10.95
CA GLU A 36 14.10 -8.37 12.28
C GLU A 36 14.86 -7.11 12.74
N SER A 37 16.15 -6.98 12.40
CA SER A 37 16.97 -5.83 12.80
C SER A 37 16.75 -4.55 11.97
N LYS A 38 15.95 -4.60 10.89
CA LYS A 38 15.58 -3.42 10.07
C LYS A 38 14.20 -2.84 10.44
N GLU A 39 13.31 -3.61 11.05
CA GLU A 39 11.96 -3.13 11.39
C GLU A 39 11.87 -2.50 12.80
N GLU A 40 12.74 -2.84 13.76
CA GLU A 40 12.70 -2.23 15.10
C GLU A 40 13.40 -0.85 15.20
N LYS A 41 14.34 -0.51 14.31
CA LYS A 41 15.02 0.80 14.37
C LYS A 41 14.24 1.96 13.74
N HIS A 42 13.16 1.68 13.00
CA HIS A 42 12.30 2.72 12.45
C HIS A 42 11.07 3.03 13.33
N HIS A 43 10.73 2.16 14.28
CA HIS A 43 9.58 2.36 15.18
C HIS A 43 9.95 3.18 16.44
N VAL A 44 11.15 3.01 17.00
CA VAL A 44 11.55 3.70 18.24
C VAL A 44 11.95 5.18 18.05
N LYS A 45 12.13 5.66 16.81
CA LYS A 45 12.50 7.08 16.57
C LYS A 45 11.32 8.00 16.22
N ILE A 46 10.09 7.47 16.15
CA ILE A 46 8.90 8.25 15.75
C ILE A 46 7.98 8.56 16.94
N GLU A 47 8.09 7.85 18.07
CA GLU A 47 7.18 8.03 19.22
C GLU A 47 7.67 8.97 20.34
N GLU A 48 8.78 9.71 20.14
CA GLU A 48 9.30 10.63 21.16
C GLU A 48 9.32 12.12 20.75
N LYS A 49 8.54 12.55 19.75
CA LYS A 49 8.49 13.99 19.37
C LYS A 49 7.11 14.58 19.06
N THR A 50 6.03 14.03 19.60
CA THR A 50 4.74 14.73 19.56
C THR A 50 3.98 14.61 20.88
N HIS A 51 4.51 15.21 21.94
CA HIS A 51 3.67 15.77 23.00
C HIS A 51 3.98 17.27 23.10
N LEU A 52 2.92 18.08 22.98
CA LEU A 52 3.00 19.52 22.81
C LEU A 52 3.68 20.20 24.01
N GLN A 53 4.57 21.15 23.70
CA GLN A 53 4.71 22.37 24.48
C GLN A 53 4.58 23.58 23.54
N THR A 54 3.83 24.54 24.06
CA THR A 54 3.34 25.79 23.52
C THR A 54 4.44 26.83 23.31
N ASP A 55 4.10 27.85 22.53
CA ASP A 55 4.74 29.16 22.43
C ASP A 55 6.27 29.21 22.29
N GLY A 56 6.70 29.16 21.03
CA GLY A 56 8.01 29.61 20.62
C GLY A 56 8.03 29.77 19.10
N SER A 57 8.03 31.02 18.63
CA SER A 57 8.15 31.41 17.22
C SER A 57 9.17 30.55 16.46
N LEU A 58 8.68 29.51 15.76
CA LEU A 58 9.44 28.78 14.78
C LEU A 58 9.63 29.74 13.59
N LYS A 59 10.78 30.43 13.59
CA LYS A 59 11.29 31.18 12.44
C LYS A 59 11.11 30.30 11.22
N ARG A 60 10.21 30.72 10.32
CA ARG A 60 10.02 30.11 9.01
C ARG A 60 11.38 30.20 8.32
N ARG A 61 12.11 29.08 8.21
CA ARG A 61 13.12 28.99 7.16
C ARG A 61 12.36 29.25 5.88
N ASP A 62 12.81 30.24 5.11
CA ASP A 62 12.29 30.59 3.80
C ASP A 62 12.45 29.39 2.85
N LYS A 63 11.59 28.39 3.03
CA LYS A 63 11.39 27.31 2.09
C LYS A 63 10.71 27.98 0.91
N ASN A 64 11.49 28.27 -0.12
CA ASN A 64 10.97 28.76 -1.39
C ASN A 64 9.86 27.79 -1.85
N CYS A 65 8.62 28.22 -1.68
CA CYS A 65 7.43 27.39 -1.86
C CYS A 65 6.80 27.81 -3.19
N PHE A 66 6.50 26.84 -4.04
CA PHE A 66 5.96 27.09 -5.36
C PHE A 66 4.44 27.18 -5.26
N THR A 67 3.89 28.35 -5.56
CA THR A 67 2.45 28.61 -5.49
C THR A 67 1.77 28.24 -6.81
N CYS A 68 0.60 27.60 -6.73
CA CYS A 68 -0.25 27.38 -7.88
C CYS A 68 -1.07 28.65 -8.17
N SER A 69 -0.91 29.22 -9.36
CA SER A 69 -1.64 30.42 -9.78
C SER A 69 -3.16 30.22 -9.88
N GLN A 70 -3.64 28.99 -10.07
CA GLN A 70 -5.07 28.72 -10.25
C GLN A 70 -5.85 28.52 -8.94
N CYS A 71 -5.17 28.07 -7.86
CA CYS A 71 -5.84 27.77 -6.60
C CYS A 71 -5.09 28.27 -5.35
N GLY A 72 -4.00 29.01 -5.53
CA GLY A 72 -3.19 29.58 -4.45
C GLY A 72 -2.41 28.57 -3.60
N LYS A 73 -2.50 27.26 -3.86
CA LYS A 73 -1.83 26.24 -3.03
C LYS A 73 -0.31 26.34 -3.13
N SER A 74 0.35 26.40 -1.98
CA SER A 74 1.81 26.40 -1.86
C SER A 74 2.35 24.97 -1.75
N LEU A 75 3.30 24.62 -2.62
CA LEU A 75 3.90 23.29 -2.70
C LEU A 75 5.41 23.35 -2.52
N ALA A 76 5.96 22.34 -1.87
CA ALA A 76 7.36 22.33 -1.45
C ALA A 76 8.35 22.30 -2.63
N THR A 77 7.95 21.79 -3.80
CA THR A 77 8.86 21.63 -4.95
C THR A 77 8.20 21.95 -6.28
N LYS A 78 9.01 22.34 -7.28
CA LYS A 78 8.53 22.57 -8.65
C LYS A 78 7.93 21.32 -9.29
N GLY A 79 8.50 20.14 -9.02
CA GLY A 79 7.99 18.85 -9.51
C GLY A 79 6.59 18.53 -8.96
N THR A 80 6.38 18.74 -7.65
CA THR A 80 5.04 18.57 -7.04
C THR A 80 4.05 19.60 -7.55
N LEU A 81 4.47 20.84 -7.83
CA LEU A 81 3.63 21.83 -8.51
C LEU A 81 3.24 21.42 -9.93
N LYS A 82 4.17 20.89 -10.72
CA LYS A 82 3.87 20.38 -12.07
C LYS A 82 2.80 19.28 -12.01
N ILE A 83 2.95 18.33 -11.08
CA ILE A 83 1.97 17.26 -10.90
C ILE A 83 0.63 17.80 -10.41
N HIS A 84 0.64 18.74 -9.48
CA HIS A 84 -0.55 19.38 -8.97
C HIS A 84 -1.35 20.08 -10.08
N ARG A 85 -0.68 20.76 -11.02
CA ARG A 85 -1.35 21.43 -12.14
C ARG A 85 -2.18 20.49 -13.01
N MET A 86 -1.83 19.20 -13.08
CA MET A 86 -2.63 18.20 -13.81
C MET A 86 -4.04 18.01 -13.24
N ILE A 87 -4.29 18.38 -11.98
CA ILE A 87 -5.64 18.37 -11.40
C ILE A 87 -6.52 19.41 -12.10
N HIS A 88 -5.95 20.54 -12.50
CA HIS A 88 -6.71 21.60 -13.15
C HIS A 88 -6.83 21.39 -14.66
N THR A 89 -5.78 20.90 -15.31
CA THR A 89 -5.82 20.62 -16.75
C THR A 89 -6.55 19.32 -17.08
N GLY A 90 -6.72 18.43 -16.10
CA GLY A 90 -7.28 17.10 -16.30
C GLY A 90 -6.33 16.12 -17.01
N GLU A 91 -5.09 16.53 -17.29
CA GLU A 91 -4.10 15.68 -17.94
C GLU A 91 -3.81 14.40 -17.13
N LYS A 92 -3.87 13.26 -17.84
CA LYS A 92 -3.64 11.94 -17.27
C LYS A 92 -2.75 11.12 -18.22
N PRO A 93 -1.43 11.38 -18.24
CA PRO A 93 -0.54 10.79 -19.24
C PRO A 93 -0.42 9.27 -19.17
N PHE A 94 -0.71 8.67 -18.01
CA PHE A 94 -0.46 7.25 -17.76
C PHE A 94 -1.76 6.46 -17.90
N THR A 95 -1.88 5.69 -18.97
CA THR A 95 -3.11 4.93 -19.28
C THR A 95 -2.91 3.44 -19.06
N CYS A 96 -3.86 2.81 -18.36
CA CYS A 96 -3.92 1.37 -18.22
C CYS A 96 -4.23 0.72 -19.57
N THR A 97 -3.40 -0.23 -19.99
CA THR A 97 -3.59 -0.95 -21.26
C THR A 97 -4.79 -1.90 -21.21
N GLN A 98 -5.12 -2.44 -20.03
CA GLN A 98 -6.19 -3.42 -19.85
C GLN A 98 -7.59 -2.78 -19.80
N CYS A 99 -7.78 -1.71 -19.03
CA CYS A 99 -9.10 -1.07 -18.87
C CYS A 99 -9.20 0.37 -19.40
N ARG A 100 -8.14 0.88 -20.06
CA ARG A 100 -8.05 2.24 -20.62
C ARG A 100 -8.22 3.38 -19.62
N LYS A 101 -8.21 3.08 -18.31
CA LYS A 101 -8.27 4.10 -17.26
C LYS A 101 -6.96 4.87 -17.16
N SER A 102 -7.04 6.19 -17.13
CA SER A 102 -5.86 7.07 -17.10
C SER A 102 -5.61 7.70 -15.72
N PHE A 103 -4.33 7.96 -15.43
CA PHE A 103 -3.81 8.51 -14.18
C PHE A 103 -2.84 9.65 -14.45
N SER A 104 -2.77 10.61 -13.53
CA SER A 104 -1.82 11.72 -13.59
C SER A 104 -0.41 11.33 -13.14
N GLN A 105 -0.24 10.18 -12.49
CA GLN A 105 1.07 9.71 -11.99
C GLN A 105 1.27 8.24 -12.33
N SER A 106 2.49 7.86 -12.72
CA SER A 106 2.86 6.48 -13.02
C SER A 106 2.73 5.56 -11.80
N SER A 107 3.06 6.04 -10.60
CA SER A 107 2.89 5.31 -9.34
C SER A 107 1.44 4.89 -9.10
N ASN A 108 0.47 5.74 -9.45
CA ASN A 108 -0.95 5.44 -9.33
C ASN A 108 -1.38 4.40 -10.37
N LEU A 109 -0.84 4.45 -11.59
CA LEU A 109 -1.07 3.42 -12.60
C LEU A 109 -0.50 2.07 -12.12
N ASN A 110 0.74 2.02 -11.64
CA ASN A 110 1.36 0.80 -11.12
C ASN A 110 0.55 0.19 -9.97
N LEU A 111 0.08 1.03 -9.05
CA LEU A 111 -0.79 0.59 -7.97
C LEU A 111 -2.12 0.05 -8.49
N HIS A 112 -2.70 0.70 -9.50
CA HIS A 112 -3.93 0.25 -10.14
C HIS A 112 -3.76 -1.10 -10.85
N MET A 113 -2.62 -1.37 -11.47
CA MET A 113 -2.34 -2.66 -12.13
C MET A 113 -2.44 -3.86 -11.17
N ARG A 114 -2.26 -3.66 -9.86
CA ARG A 114 -2.49 -4.72 -8.85
C ARG A 114 -3.93 -5.23 -8.82
N ILE A 115 -4.90 -4.43 -9.28
CA ILE A 115 -6.30 -4.87 -9.39
C ILE A 115 -6.43 -5.92 -10.50
N HIS A 116 -5.70 -5.76 -11.60
CA HIS A 116 -5.72 -6.68 -12.72
C HIS A 116 -4.95 -7.97 -12.42
N ASN A 117 -3.78 -7.85 -11.81
CA ASN A 117 -2.93 -9.00 -11.51
C ASN A 117 -3.33 -9.73 -10.22
N GLY A 118 -4.29 -9.17 -9.45
CA GLY A 118 -4.71 -9.73 -8.17
C GLY A 118 -3.70 -9.59 -7.03
N GLU A 119 -2.59 -8.85 -7.23
CA GLU A 119 -1.55 -8.68 -6.22
C GLU A 119 -2.07 -8.01 -4.94
N LYS A 120 -1.90 -8.69 -3.81
CA LYS A 120 -2.26 -8.20 -2.48
C LYS A 120 -1.11 -8.41 -1.49
N PRO A 121 -0.07 -7.55 -1.53
CA PRO A 121 1.15 -7.77 -0.76
C PRO A 121 0.97 -7.70 0.77
N PHE A 122 -0.13 -7.11 1.24
CA PHE A 122 -0.34 -6.84 2.67
C PHE A 122 -1.38 -7.79 3.24
N THR A 123 -0.96 -8.87 3.89
CA THR A 123 -1.85 -9.89 4.47
C THR A 123 -1.94 -9.72 5.98
N CYS A 124 -3.17 -9.73 6.50
CA CYS A 124 -3.43 -9.77 7.94
C CYS A 124 -3.21 -11.18 8.46
N THR A 125 -2.24 -11.34 9.37
CA THR A 125 -1.96 -12.63 10.03
C THR A 125 -3.07 -13.06 10.98
N GLN A 126 -3.86 -12.14 11.52
CA GLN A 126 -4.94 -12.45 12.47
C GLN A 126 -6.21 -13.01 11.79
N CYS A 127 -6.48 -12.64 10.53
CA CYS A 127 -7.71 -13.06 9.85
C CYS A 127 -7.54 -13.50 8.39
N GLY A 128 -6.30 -13.58 7.91
CA GLY A 128 -5.95 -14.00 6.54
C GLY A 128 -6.34 -13.01 5.43
N LYS A 129 -6.96 -11.87 5.76
CA LYS A 129 -7.40 -10.90 4.73
C LYS A 129 -6.21 -10.16 4.12
N SER A 130 -6.13 -10.15 2.79
CA SER A 130 -5.08 -9.45 2.05
C SER A 130 -5.55 -8.17 1.35
N PHE A 131 -4.66 -7.19 1.30
CA PHE A 131 -4.90 -5.85 0.75
C PHE A 131 -3.83 -5.49 -0.30
N ASN A 132 -4.23 -4.74 -1.32
CA ASN A 132 -3.32 -4.23 -2.36
C ASN A 132 -2.59 -2.94 -1.96
N GLN A 133 -2.98 -2.32 -0.85
CA GLN A 133 -2.44 -1.06 -0.33
C GLN A 133 -2.16 -1.14 1.17
N SER A 134 -0.99 -0.65 1.58
CA SER A 134 -0.58 -0.58 2.98
C SER A 134 -1.48 0.31 3.82
N SER A 135 -1.99 1.41 3.26
CA SER A 135 -2.90 2.32 3.95
C SER A 135 -4.23 1.66 4.32
N ASN A 136 -4.76 0.81 3.44
CA ASN A 136 -5.97 0.04 3.69
C ASN A 136 -5.71 -1.07 4.70
N PHE A 137 -4.57 -1.74 4.61
CA PHE A 137 -4.13 -2.71 5.60
C PHE A 137 -4.01 -2.08 7.01
N LYS A 138 -3.33 -0.94 7.15
CA LYS A 138 -3.22 -0.22 8.44
C LYS A 138 -4.59 0.16 9.00
N LYS A 139 -5.51 0.67 8.17
CA LYS A 139 -6.89 0.96 8.61
C LYS A 139 -7.64 -0.30 9.05
N HIS A 140 -7.41 -1.42 8.37
CA HIS A 140 -7.98 -2.71 8.72
C HIS A 140 -7.45 -3.22 10.07
N MET A 141 -6.15 -3.06 10.35
CA MET A 141 -5.56 -3.50 11.64
C MET A 141 -6.22 -2.85 12.86
N ARG A 142 -6.77 -1.64 12.72
CA ARG A 142 -7.56 -0.99 13.77
C ARG A 142 -8.82 -1.76 14.19
N ILE A 143 -9.28 -2.70 13.36
CA ILE A 143 -10.36 -3.62 13.70
C ILE A 143 -9.93 -4.53 14.84
N HIS A 144 -8.72 -5.07 14.72
CA HIS A 144 -8.13 -5.99 15.68
C HIS A 144 -7.65 -5.28 16.95
N THR A 145 -7.00 -4.11 16.81
CA THR A 145 -6.50 -3.36 17.97
C THR A 145 -7.58 -2.60 18.72
N GLY A 146 -8.76 -2.42 18.13
CA GLY A 146 -9.81 -1.58 18.69
C GLY A 146 -9.54 -0.07 18.64
N GLU A 147 -8.43 0.37 18.04
CA GLU A 147 -8.05 1.79 17.95
C GLU A 147 -9.15 2.64 17.28
N LYS A 148 -9.55 3.72 17.95
CA LYS A 148 -10.54 4.70 17.45
C LYS A 148 -9.99 6.13 17.55
N PRO A 149 -9.15 6.56 16.60
CA PRO A 149 -8.41 7.82 16.71
C PRO A 149 -9.27 9.08 16.64
N PHE A 150 -10.52 8.95 16.18
CA PHE A 150 -11.37 10.09 15.87
C PHE A 150 -12.51 10.18 16.87
N THR A 151 -12.42 11.12 17.80
CA THR A 151 -13.43 11.34 18.84
C THR A 151 -14.25 12.59 18.56
N CYS A 152 -15.56 12.48 18.65
CA CYS A 152 -16.45 13.63 18.59
C CYS A 152 -16.48 14.34 19.94
N THR A 153 -16.02 15.59 19.98
CA THR A 153 -16.03 16.41 21.19
C THR A 153 -17.44 16.81 21.63
N GLN A 154 -18.40 16.86 20.71
CA GLN A 154 -19.79 17.22 21.00
C GLN A 154 -20.56 16.10 21.74
N CYS A 155 -20.25 14.82 21.49
CA CYS A 155 -21.03 13.71 22.05
C CYS A 155 -20.20 12.50 22.53
N GLY A 156 -18.87 12.60 22.55
CA GLY A 156 -17.96 11.56 23.01
C GLY A 156 -17.83 10.33 22.10
N LYS A 157 -18.57 10.24 20.99
CA LYS A 157 -18.52 9.06 20.11
C LYS A 157 -17.16 8.95 19.40
N CYS A 158 -16.55 7.77 19.48
CA CYS A 158 -15.27 7.47 18.84
C CYS A 158 -15.41 6.62 17.57
N PHE A 159 -14.59 6.90 16.55
CA PHE A 159 -14.62 6.27 15.25
C PHE A 159 -13.22 5.78 14.84
N ARG A 160 -13.20 4.66 14.12
CA ARG A 160 -11.97 4.04 13.57
C ARG A 160 -11.42 4.75 12.33
N GLN A 161 -12.30 5.41 11.58
CA GLN A 161 -12.02 6.04 10.29
C GLN A 161 -12.47 7.49 10.27
N SER A 162 -11.68 8.35 9.61
CA SER A 162 -11.97 9.76 9.47
C SER A 162 -13.21 10.03 8.63
N SER A 163 -13.51 9.21 7.63
CA SER A 163 -14.72 9.33 6.79
C SER A 163 -15.99 9.17 7.61
N SER A 164 -16.08 8.11 8.41
CA SER A 164 -17.20 7.87 9.34
C SER A 164 -17.34 8.99 10.36
N PHE A 165 -16.21 9.49 10.90
CA PHE A 165 -16.20 10.63 11.80
C PHE A 165 -16.73 11.91 11.14
N ASN A 166 -16.23 12.25 9.95
CA ASN A 166 -16.68 13.44 9.21
C ASN A 166 -18.17 13.35 8.83
N LEU A 167 -18.66 12.16 8.47
CA LEU A 167 -20.08 11.94 8.24
C LEU A 167 -20.88 12.17 9.53
N HIS A 168 -20.40 11.64 10.66
CA HIS A 168 -21.03 11.85 11.95
C HIS A 168 -21.10 13.33 12.34
N LEU A 169 -20.05 14.12 12.09
CA LEU A 169 -20.06 15.57 12.37
C LEU A 169 -21.17 16.33 11.62
N ARG A 170 -21.67 15.78 10.50
CA ARG A 170 -22.81 16.37 9.78
C ARG A 170 -24.11 16.31 10.56
N VAL A 171 -24.25 15.31 11.46
CA VAL A 171 -25.42 15.17 12.35
C VAL A 171 -25.53 16.38 13.27
N HIS A 172 -24.40 16.86 13.82
CA HIS A 172 -24.37 18.01 14.71
C HIS A 172 -24.53 19.35 14.00
N THR A 173 -24.17 19.42 12.71
CA THR A 173 -24.24 20.65 11.92
C THR A 173 -25.52 20.76 11.09
N GLY A 174 -26.42 19.77 11.16
CA GLY A 174 -27.68 19.77 10.41
C GLY A 174 -27.53 19.74 8.88
N LYS A 175 -26.31 19.57 8.35
CA LYS A 175 -26.06 19.52 6.91
C LYS A 175 -26.50 18.16 6.37
N LYS A 176 -27.68 18.11 5.74
CA LYS A 176 -28.19 16.95 4.99
C LYS A 176 -27.12 16.44 4.00
N PRO A 177 -27.00 15.11 3.77
CA PRO A 177 -26.08 14.59 2.79
C PRO A 177 -26.50 15.05 1.38
N ASN A 178 -25.58 15.68 0.65
CA ASN A 178 -25.69 15.87 -0.79
C ASN A 178 -25.58 14.49 -1.46
N ASN A 179 -26.68 13.75 -1.51
CA ASN A 179 -26.86 12.66 -2.45
C ASN A 179 -27.17 13.28 -3.81
N ALA A 180 -26.14 13.83 -4.48
CA ALA A 180 -26.21 14.05 -5.91
C ALA A 180 -26.08 12.68 -6.58
N CYS A 181 -27.22 12.04 -6.75
CA CYS A 181 -27.41 10.91 -7.63
C CYS A 181 -27.33 11.43 -9.07
N SER A 182 -26.18 11.28 -9.73
CA SER A 182 -26.10 11.35 -11.19
C SER A 182 -26.37 9.95 -11.73
N ASN A 183 -27.64 9.57 -11.80
CA ASN A 183 -28.10 8.50 -12.67
C ASN A 183 -27.93 8.97 -14.11
N SER A 184 -26.84 8.58 -14.77
CA SER A 184 -26.83 8.44 -16.22
C SER A 184 -27.13 6.98 -16.54
N SER A 185 -28.40 6.71 -16.82
CA SER A 185 -28.86 5.47 -17.44
C SER A 185 -28.10 5.23 -18.74
N VAL A 186 -27.35 4.14 -18.82
CA VAL A 186 -27.22 3.39 -20.06
C VAL A 186 -27.77 2.00 -19.79
N ASN A 187 -28.95 1.75 -20.35
CA ASN A 187 -29.49 0.41 -20.51
C ASN A 187 -28.53 -0.39 -21.39
N ALA A 188 -28.10 -1.56 -20.91
CA ALA A 188 -27.69 -2.67 -21.75
C ALA A 188 -27.96 -3.96 -20.98
N ALA A 189 -29.23 -4.37 -20.97
CA ALA A 189 -29.58 -5.77 -20.83
C ALA A 189 -29.09 -6.54 -22.07
N SER A 190 -28.88 -7.85 -21.91
CA SER A 190 -28.45 -8.87 -22.89
C SER A 190 -26.91 -8.91 -23.11
N VAL A 191 -26.17 -10.01 -22.92
CA VAL A 191 -26.44 -11.45 -22.87
C VAL A 191 -25.37 -12.12 -21.98
N TRP A 192 -25.78 -12.98 -21.04
CA TRP A 192 -24.90 -14.01 -20.45
C TRP A 192 -25.13 -15.29 -21.25
N ASP A 193 -24.17 -15.72 -22.06
CA ASP A 193 -24.13 -17.10 -22.56
C ASP A 193 -22.73 -17.48 -23.07
N LYS A 194 -22.19 -18.56 -22.47
CA LYS A 194 -21.28 -19.57 -23.03
C LYS A 194 -19.90 -19.11 -23.55
N PHE A 195 -18.87 -19.25 -22.71
CA PHE A 195 -17.93 -20.38 -22.68
C PHE A 195 -16.98 -20.24 -21.47
#